data_AF-X1R9R9-F1
#
_entry.id   AF-X1R9R9-F1
#
_cell.length_a   1.000
_cell.length_b   1.000
_cell.length_c   1.000
_cell.angle_alpha   90.00
_cell.angle_beta   90.00
_cell.angle_gamma   90.00
#
_symmetry.space_group_name_H-M   'P 1'
#
loop_
_entity.id
_entity.type
_entity.pdbx_description
1 polymer ?
#
loop_
_entity_poly.entity_id
_entity_poly.type
_entity_poly.pdbx_seq_one_letter_code
_entity_poly.pdbx_strand_id
1 'polypeptide(L)'
;APQPPLDFQQRAGRLTGSYGITRIVYTTIEKLKGLMMKYDVSATGNGLIFLSKQWVEVEPLIFREAGGQETLVFREDSQGGITHMFLSKRPYVAFIKLAWYEAPMFHYILLGVSMVFFLSALIAWPVDALRNSLKGKHKASTLRARQARWVAWGMSALYVLFLVGMVIILSDIYSIMYGIPPLLPFVLVLPLLAVVLTIGALGFTVLAWKNRYWGVAGRVHYTLVTLVSLAFIWFLNYWNLLGFRF
;
A
#
# COMPACT_ATOMS: atom_id res chain seq x y z
N ALA A 1 12.01 1.89 -39.43
CA ALA A 1 11.94 1.87 -37.96
C ALA A 1 12.91 0.80 -37.45
N PRO A 2 13.54 0.98 -36.28
CA PRO A 2 14.37 -0.07 -35.69
C PRO A 2 13.54 -1.35 -35.50
N GLN A 3 14.18 -2.51 -35.70
CA GLN A 3 13.62 -3.83 -35.40
C GLN A 3 14.40 -4.39 -34.20
N PRO A 4 13.74 -5.03 -33.22
CA PRO A 4 14.44 -5.58 -32.08
C PRO A 4 15.35 -6.76 -32.52
N PRO A 5 16.44 -7.03 -31.78
CA PRO A 5 17.22 -8.25 -31.95
C PRO A 5 16.36 -9.52 -31.82
N LEU A 6 16.71 -10.58 -32.55
CA LEU A 6 15.96 -11.84 -32.57
C LEU A 6 15.84 -12.51 -31.19
N ASP A 7 16.81 -12.27 -30.31
CA ASP A 7 16.87 -12.82 -28.95
C ASP A 7 16.17 -11.93 -27.90
N PHE A 8 15.63 -10.77 -28.29
CA PHE A 8 15.02 -9.81 -27.36
C PHE A 8 13.96 -10.46 -26.46
N GLN A 9 13.10 -11.32 -27.02
CA GLN A 9 12.04 -11.99 -26.25
C GLN A 9 12.57 -12.85 -25.10
N GLN A 10 13.75 -13.45 -25.26
CA GLN A 10 14.39 -14.24 -24.20
C GLN A 10 14.89 -13.37 -23.05
N ARG A 11 15.26 -12.11 -23.34
CA ARG A 11 15.81 -11.14 -22.37
C ARG A 11 14.78 -10.10 -21.89
N ALA A 12 13.60 -10.02 -22.50
CA ALA A 12 12.63 -8.98 -22.16
C ALA A 12 12.13 -9.10 -20.70
N GLY A 13 11.94 -10.32 -20.20
CA GLY A 13 11.42 -10.58 -18.84
C GLY A 13 12.30 -10.03 -17.71
N ARG A 14 13.63 -9.92 -17.90
CA ARG A 14 14.51 -9.29 -16.89
C ARG A 14 14.42 -7.76 -16.91
N LEU A 15 13.88 -7.15 -17.97
CA LEU A 15 13.73 -5.70 -18.09
C LEU A 15 12.36 -5.23 -17.56
N THR A 16 11.37 -6.12 -17.49
CA THR A 16 10.03 -5.78 -17.00
C THR A 16 9.97 -5.64 -15.47
N GLY A 17 8.94 -4.92 -15.03
CA GLY A 17 8.63 -4.69 -13.62
C GLY A 17 8.36 -3.23 -13.31
N SER A 18 8.21 -2.92 -12.02
CA SER A 18 7.99 -1.56 -11.54
C SER A 18 9.31 -0.84 -11.30
N TYR A 19 9.39 0.41 -11.71
CA TYR A 19 10.54 1.27 -11.52
C TYR A 19 10.15 2.55 -10.78
N GLY A 20 10.91 2.93 -9.75
CA GLY A 20 10.70 4.14 -8.95
C GLY A 20 11.72 5.23 -9.26
N ILE A 21 11.37 6.50 -9.09
CA ILE A 21 12.31 7.61 -9.24
C ILE A 21 13.30 7.64 -8.05
N THR A 22 14.59 7.83 -8.33
CA THR A 22 15.65 8.08 -7.33
C THR A 22 15.44 9.34 -6.48
N ARG A 23 14.78 10.37 -7.03
CA ARG A 23 14.61 11.68 -6.40
C ARG A 23 13.31 11.72 -5.59
N ILE A 24 13.28 10.96 -4.50
CA ILE A 24 12.20 11.00 -3.51
C ILE A 24 12.76 11.25 -2.11
N VAL A 25 11.93 11.77 -1.22
CA VAL A 25 12.28 11.92 0.20
C VAL A 25 11.98 10.59 0.90
N TYR A 26 12.92 10.08 1.69
CA TYR A 26 12.81 8.77 2.33
C TYR A 26 12.46 8.83 3.83
N THR A 27 12.61 9.99 4.46
CA THR A 27 12.57 10.16 5.93
C THR A 27 11.28 10.77 6.44
N THR A 28 10.56 11.52 5.60
CA THR A 28 9.34 12.25 5.97
C THR A 28 8.10 11.62 5.33
N ILE A 29 6.93 12.16 5.64
CA ILE A 29 5.64 11.78 5.03
C ILE A 29 5.62 11.96 3.51
N GLU A 30 6.46 12.83 2.96
CA GLU A 30 6.60 13.03 1.52
C GLU A 30 7.04 11.75 0.80
N LYS A 31 7.59 10.78 1.52
CA LYS A 31 7.85 9.43 1.01
C LYS A 31 6.64 8.84 0.30
N LEU A 32 5.41 9.12 0.75
CA LEU A 32 4.17 8.66 0.09
C LEU A 32 4.08 9.04 -1.39
N LYS A 33 4.69 10.16 -1.83
CA LYS A 33 4.77 10.52 -3.25
C LYS A 33 5.47 9.44 -4.06
N GLY A 34 6.42 8.74 -3.45
CA GLY A 34 7.08 7.57 -4.03
C GLY A 34 6.12 6.42 -4.37
N LEU A 35 4.93 6.33 -3.78
CA LEU A 35 3.92 5.34 -4.20
C LEU A 35 3.31 5.70 -5.57
N MET A 36 3.16 7.00 -5.84
CA MET A 36 2.60 7.54 -7.09
C MET A 36 3.66 7.69 -8.19
N MET A 37 4.91 7.98 -7.81
CA MET A 37 6.04 8.18 -8.73
C MET A 37 6.72 6.85 -9.11
N LYS A 38 5.91 5.87 -9.50
CA LYS A 38 6.34 4.55 -9.95
C LYS A 38 5.75 4.27 -11.31
N TYR A 39 6.52 3.57 -12.13
CA TYR A 39 6.23 3.38 -13.53
C TYR A 39 6.53 1.95 -13.92
N ASP A 40 5.60 1.31 -14.61
CA ASP A 40 5.78 -0.06 -15.06
C ASP A 40 6.40 -0.10 -16.44
N VAL A 41 7.33 -1.05 -16.60
CA VAL A 41 7.88 -1.45 -17.89
C VAL A 41 7.28 -2.81 -18.23
N SER A 42 6.60 -2.89 -19.37
CA SER A 42 6.04 -4.14 -19.88
C SER A 42 6.67 -4.52 -21.21
N ALA A 43 6.73 -5.81 -21.51
CA ALA A 43 7.24 -6.32 -22.78
C ALA A 43 6.11 -6.52 -23.78
N THR A 44 6.44 -6.33 -25.06
CA THR A 44 5.60 -6.62 -26.22
C THR A 44 6.40 -7.49 -27.19
N GLY A 45 5.75 -7.99 -28.25
CA GLY A 45 6.45 -8.76 -29.30
C GLY A 45 7.63 -8.00 -29.93
N ASN A 46 7.56 -6.67 -29.99
CA ASN A 46 8.49 -5.85 -30.77
C ASN A 46 9.33 -4.88 -29.92
N GLY A 47 9.29 -4.99 -28.59
CA GLY A 47 9.99 -4.06 -27.70
C GLY A 47 9.37 -3.94 -26.31
N LEU A 48 9.63 -2.83 -25.63
CA LEU A 48 9.06 -2.50 -24.32
C LEU A 48 8.03 -1.36 -24.44
N ILE A 49 7.07 -1.33 -23.52
CA ILE A 49 6.20 -0.19 -23.27
C ILE A 49 6.62 0.45 -21.96
N PHE A 50 6.83 1.77 -22.00
CA PHE A 50 7.15 2.57 -20.83
C PHE A 50 6.70 4.02 -21.09
N LEU A 51 6.02 4.63 -20.09
CA LEU A 51 5.42 5.97 -20.21
C LEU A 51 4.52 6.13 -21.45
N SER A 52 3.72 5.10 -21.75
CA SER A 52 2.83 5.05 -22.92
C SER A 52 3.55 5.16 -24.28
N LYS A 53 4.86 4.95 -24.30
CA LYS A 53 5.69 4.93 -25.52
C LYS A 53 6.21 3.53 -25.76
N GLN A 54 6.41 3.21 -27.03
CA GLN A 54 7.07 1.98 -27.45
C GLN A 54 8.57 2.21 -27.63
N TRP A 55 9.36 1.27 -27.13
CA TRP A 55 10.81 1.31 -27.11
C TRP A 55 11.35 0.05 -27.76
N VAL A 56 12.15 0.20 -28.81
CA VAL A 56 12.73 -0.92 -29.56
C VAL A 56 14.21 -1.03 -29.21
N GLU A 57 14.67 -2.22 -28.85
CA GLU A 57 16.10 -2.46 -28.57
C GLU A 57 16.90 -2.25 -29.86
N VAL A 58 17.99 -1.49 -29.79
CA VAL A 58 18.90 -1.25 -30.91
C VAL A 58 20.28 -1.86 -30.66
N GLU A 59 20.68 -1.91 -29.39
CA GLU A 59 21.87 -2.59 -28.89
C GLU A 59 21.51 -3.20 -27.52
N PRO A 60 22.27 -4.18 -27.01
CA PRO A 60 21.99 -4.76 -25.70
C PRO A 60 21.75 -3.68 -24.63
N LEU A 61 20.56 -3.67 -24.03
CA LEU A 61 20.12 -2.71 -23.00
C LEU A 61 19.91 -1.26 -23.44
N ILE A 62 20.07 -0.96 -24.73
CA ILE A 62 19.88 0.36 -25.31
C ILE A 62 18.66 0.31 -26.22
N PHE A 63 17.68 1.13 -25.90
CA PHE A 63 16.41 1.19 -26.59
C PHE A 63 16.20 2.56 -27.22
N ARG A 64 15.51 2.57 -28.36
CA ARG A 64 15.10 3.80 -29.04
C ARG A 64 13.58 3.87 -29.13
N GLU A 65 13.04 5.07 -28.92
CA GLU A 65 11.61 5.33 -29.08
C GLU A 65 11.16 5.02 -30.51
N ALA A 66 10.09 4.22 -30.65
CA ALA A 66 9.49 3.92 -31.94
C ALA A 66 8.89 5.20 -32.54
N GLY A 67 9.43 5.63 -33.69
CA GLY A 67 9.01 6.88 -34.33
C GLY A 67 9.57 8.16 -33.69
N GLY A 68 10.49 8.03 -32.73
CA GLY A 68 11.10 9.16 -32.01
C GLY A 68 12.62 9.16 -32.03
N GLN A 69 13.21 10.08 -31.26
CA GLN A 69 14.66 10.22 -31.11
C GLN A 69 15.13 9.96 -29.68
N GLU A 70 14.23 9.68 -28.75
CA GLU A 70 14.58 9.40 -27.36
C GLU A 70 15.28 8.04 -27.23
N THR A 71 16.23 7.98 -26.29
CA THR A 71 16.98 6.77 -25.95
C THR A 71 16.68 6.42 -24.50
N LEU A 72 16.45 5.13 -24.26
CA LEU A 72 16.27 4.55 -22.95
C LEU A 72 17.38 3.53 -22.73
N VAL A 73 18.08 3.61 -21.60
CA VAL A 73 19.22 2.74 -21.29
C VAL A 73 19.01 2.06 -19.95
N PHE A 74 19.20 0.75 -19.91
CA PHE A 74 19.25 0.00 -18.66
C PHE A 74 20.68 -0.17 -18.16
N ARG A 75 20.85 -0.20 -16.84
CA ARG A 75 22.11 -0.52 -16.18
C ARG A 75 22.00 -1.82 -15.41
N GLU A 76 23.01 -2.65 -15.59
CA GLU A 76 23.19 -3.90 -14.86
C GLU A 76 24.21 -3.74 -13.74
N ASP A 77 24.08 -4.57 -12.70
CA ASP A 77 25.13 -4.80 -11.72
C ASP A 77 26.13 -5.86 -12.23
N SER A 78 27.16 -6.15 -11.44
CA SER A 78 28.20 -7.15 -11.76
C SER A 78 27.68 -8.59 -11.86
N GLN A 79 26.46 -8.87 -11.42
CA GLN A 79 25.82 -10.18 -11.50
C GLN A 79 24.77 -10.27 -12.62
N GLY A 80 24.63 -9.22 -13.44
CA GLY A 80 23.60 -9.15 -14.48
C GLY A 80 22.20 -8.88 -13.91
N GLY A 81 22.07 -8.33 -12.70
CA GLY A 81 20.81 -7.80 -12.20
C GLY A 81 20.53 -6.43 -12.79
N ILE A 82 19.32 -6.20 -13.33
CA ILE A 82 18.92 -4.86 -13.79
C ILE A 82 18.63 -3.98 -12.58
N THR A 83 19.38 -2.90 -12.43
CA THR A 83 19.29 -2.02 -11.26
C THR A 83 18.65 -0.68 -11.58
N HIS A 84 19.01 -0.08 -12.72
CA HIS A 84 18.56 1.26 -13.08
C HIS A 84 18.13 1.35 -14.54
N MET A 85 17.33 2.37 -14.83
CA MET A 85 16.91 2.77 -16.16
C MET A 85 17.02 4.30 -16.28
N PHE A 86 17.47 4.77 -17.44
CA PHE A 86 17.74 6.18 -17.72
C PHE A 86 17.07 6.61 -19.03
N LEU A 87 16.65 7.87 -19.11
CA LEU A 87 16.08 8.48 -20.31
C LEU A 87 16.95 9.62 -20.81
N SER A 88 17.27 9.65 -22.10
CA SER A 88 18.13 10.70 -22.69
C SER A 88 17.55 12.11 -22.54
N LYS A 89 16.22 12.27 -22.63
CA LYS A 89 15.53 13.56 -22.40
C LYS A 89 15.36 13.93 -20.93
N ARG A 90 15.64 13.02 -19.99
CA ARG A 90 15.55 13.28 -18.54
C ARG A 90 16.81 12.79 -17.82
N PRO A 91 18.00 13.30 -18.15
CA PRO A 91 19.26 12.82 -17.59
C PRO A 91 19.38 13.08 -16.07
N TYR A 92 18.58 14.03 -15.55
CA TYR A 92 18.50 14.37 -14.13
C TYR A 92 17.58 13.44 -13.31
N VAL A 93 16.97 12.43 -13.94
CA VAL A 93 16.14 11.41 -13.29
C VAL A 93 16.65 10.02 -13.67
N ALA A 94 17.00 9.25 -12.64
CA ALA A 94 17.22 7.82 -12.77
C ALA A 94 16.05 7.06 -12.16
N PHE A 95 15.70 5.94 -12.78
CA PHE A 95 14.67 5.03 -12.30
C PHE A 95 15.33 3.77 -11.74
N ILE A 96 15.00 3.38 -10.50
CA ILE A 96 15.49 2.16 -9.85
C ILE A 96 14.48 1.05 -10.05
N LYS A 97 14.96 -0.16 -10.38
CA LYS A 97 14.11 -1.35 -10.43
C LYS A 97 13.69 -1.76 -9.02
N LEU A 98 12.39 -1.85 -8.78
CA LEU A 98 11.83 -2.12 -7.46
C LEU A 98 11.68 -3.61 -7.19
N ALA A 99 11.91 -4.00 -5.94
CA ALA A 99 11.51 -5.31 -5.45
C ALA A 99 9.99 -5.44 -5.37
N TRP A 100 9.47 -6.68 -5.37
CA TRP A 100 8.02 -6.93 -5.33
C TRP A 100 7.31 -6.33 -4.11
N TYR A 101 7.99 -6.24 -2.96
CA TYR A 101 7.44 -5.66 -1.73
C TYR A 101 7.50 -4.13 -1.72
N GLU A 102 8.32 -3.53 -2.60
CA GLU A 102 8.35 -2.10 -2.84
C GLU A 102 7.39 -1.70 -3.96
N ALA A 103 6.85 -2.65 -4.72
CA ALA A 103 5.93 -2.36 -5.81
C ALA A 103 4.64 -1.72 -5.27
N PRO A 104 4.03 -0.74 -6.00
CA PRO A 104 2.85 -0.05 -5.52
C PRO A 104 1.66 -1.00 -5.34
N MET A 105 1.54 -2.02 -6.19
CA MET A 105 0.46 -2.98 -6.16
C MET A 105 0.37 -3.73 -4.82
N PHE A 106 1.50 -4.13 -4.23
CA PHE A 106 1.52 -4.78 -2.92
C PHE A 106 0.87 -3.88 -1.84
N HIS A 107 1.24 -2.60 -1.84
CA HIS A 107 0.69 -1.61 -0.92
C HIS A 107 -0.81 -1.34 -1.19
N TYR A 108 -1.24 -1.26 -2.45
CA TYR A 108 -2.66 -1.08 -2.77
C TYR A 108 -3.51 -2.29 -2.35
N ILE A 109 -3.02 -3.51 -2.55
CA ILE A 109 -3.68 -4.73 -2.06
C ILE A 109 -3.78 -4.70 -0.54
N LEU A 110 -2.68 -4.38 0.16
CA LEU A 110 -2.68 -4.27 1.62
C LEU A 110 -3.71 -3.25 2.12
N LEU A 111 -3.76 -2.05 1.50
CA LEU A 111 -4.74 -1.02 1.81
C LEU A 111 -6.18 -1.50 1.56
N GLY A 112 -6.44 -2.14 0.40
CA GLY A 112 -7.76 -2.64 0.03
C GLY A 112 -8.26 -3.75 0.97
N VAL A 113 -7.41 -4.73 1.25
CA VAL A 113 -7.72 -5.81 2.21
C VAL A 113 -7.96 -5.22 3.60
N SER A 114 -7.13 -4.27 4.02
CA SER A 114 -7.29 -3.60 5.33
C SER A 114 -8.64 -2.89 5.43
N MET A 115 -9.01 -2.15 4.38
CA MET A 115 -10.30 -1.46 4.32
C MET A 115 -11.47 -2.44 4.44
N VAL A 116 -11.45 -3.56 3.69
CA VAL A 116 -12.52 -4.58 3.75
C VAL A 116 -12.68 -5.12 5.18
N PHE A 117 -11.59 -5.47 5.86
CA PHE A 117 -11.67 -5.99 7.22
C PHE A 117 -12.12 -4.93 8.23
N PHE A 118 -11.63 -3.69 8.14
CA PHE A 118 -12.08 -2.61 9.03
C PHE A 118 -13.58 -2.30 8.84
N LEU A 119 -14.05 -2.18 7.60
CA LEU A 119 -15.47 -1.99 7.30
C LEU A 119 -16.31 -3.18 7.79
N SER A 120 -15.82 -4.40 7.59
CA SER A 120 -16.51 -5.59 8.10
C SER A 120 -16.66 -5.57 9.63
N ALA A 121 -15.65 -5.10 10.37
CA ALA A 121 -15.74 -4.95 11.83
C ALA A 121 -16.70 -3.84 12.25
N LEU A 122 -16.77 -2.74 11.49
CA LEU A 122 -17.71 -1.64 11.73
C LEU A 122 -19.17 -2.06 11.52
N ILE A 123 -19.43 -2.93 10.53
CA ILE A 123 -20.78 -3.35 10.14
C ILE A 123 -21.24 -4.59 10.91
N ALA A 124 -20.35 -5.56 11.16
CA ALA A 124 -20.71 -6.84 11.75
C ALA A 124 -21.40 -6.67 13.12
N TRP A 125 -20.94 -5.72 13.94
CA TRP A 125 -21.48 -5.53 15.27
C TRP A 125 -22.87 -4.89 15.32
N PRO A 126 -23.13 -3.75 14.65
CA PRO A 126 -24.48 -3.20 14.51
C PRO A 126 -25.48 -4.20 13.93
N VAL A 127 -25.07 -4.96 12.90
CA VAL A 127 -25.92 -5.97 12.26
C VAL A 127 -26.23 -7.12 13.22
N ASP A 128 -25.23 -7.63 13.95
CA ASP A 128 -25.44 -8.67 14.97
C ASP A 128 -26.34 -8.17 16.11
N ALA A 129 -26.18 -6.93 16.56
CA ALA A 129 -27.01 -6.33 17.60
C ALA A 129 -28.47 -6.20 17.14
N LEU A 130 -28.69 -5.66 15.93
CA LEU A 130 -30.02 -5.51 15.33
C LEU A 130 -30.69 -6.87 15.12
N ARG A 131 -29.97 -7.84 14.55
CA ARG A 131 -30.48 -9.20 14.31
C ARG A 131 -30.88 -9.90 15.61
N ASN A 132 -30.11 -9.74 16.67
CA ASN A 132 -30.41 -10.34 17.97
C ASN A 132 -31.59 -9.66 18.66
N SER A 133 -31.72 -8.34 18.51
CA SER A 133 -32.88 -7.57 18.97
C SER A 133 -34.17 -8.01 18.26
N LEU A 134 -34.14 -8.12 16.92
CA LEU A 134 -35.30 -8.56 16.11
C LEU A 134 -35.71 -10.01 16.40
N LYS A 135 -34.78 -10.87 16.81
CA LYS A 135 -35.05 -12.27 17.16
C LYS A 135 -35.43 -12.47 18.63
N GLY A 136 -35.53 -11.41 19.43
CA GLY A 136 -35.75 -11.49 20.88
C GLY A 136 -34.66 -12.27 21.63
N LYS A 137 -33.49 -12.49 21.00
CA LYS A 137 -32.38 -13.26 21.57
C LYS A 137 -31.43 -12.33 22.30
N HIS A 138 -31.73 -11.99 23.55
CA HIS A 138 -30.74 -11.42 24.44
C HIS A 138 -29.78 -12.52 24.91
N LYS A 139 -28.81 -12.90 24.06
CA LYS A 139 -27.67 -13.67 24.54
C LYS A 139 -26.92 -12.81 25.56
N ALA A 140 -26.84 -13.26 26.81
CA ALA A 140 -26.00 -12.66 27.84
C ALA A 140 -24.53 -12.73 27.40
N SER A 141 -24.09 -11.70 26.67
CA SER A 141 -22.69 -11.48 26.34
C SER A 141 -21.99 -11.07 27.62
N THR A 142 -20.87 -11.72 27.97
CA THR A 142 -20.02 -11.23 29.05
C THR A 142 -19.57 -9.80 28.77
N LEU A 143 -19.39 -8.99 29.82
CA LEU A 143 -18.93 -7.60 29.68
C LEU A 143 -17.61 -7.52 28.90
N ARG A 144 -16.70 -8.47 29.13
CA ARG A 144 -15.41 -8.57 28.43
C ARG A 144 -15.56 -8.88 26.94
N ALA A 145 -16.51 -9.73 26.56
CA ALA A 145 -16.81 -9.99 25.15
C ALA A 145 -17.38 -8.74 24.44
N ARG A 146 -18.16 -7.93 25.15
CA ARG A 146 -18.65 -6.65 24.64
C ARG A 146 -17.53 -5.61 24.49
N GLN A 147 -16.64 -5.51 25.49
CA GLN A 147 -15.47 -4.63 25.45
C GLN A 147 -14.55 -4.99 24.27
N ALA A 148 -14.26 -6.28 24.06
CA ALA A 148 -13.44 -6.73 22.93
C ALA A 148 -13.98 -6.21 21.59
N ARG A 149 -15.29 -6.30 21.37
CA ARG A 149 -15.95 -5.80 20.16
C ARG A 149 -15.87 -4.28 20.02
N TRP A 150 -16.05 -3.54 21.11
CA TRP A 150 -15.88 -2.08 21.10
C TRP A 150 -14.44 -1.66 20.79
N VAL A 151 -13.45 -2.40 21.29
CA VAL A 151 -12.04 -2.16 20.95
C VAL A 151 -11.81 -2.34 19.44
N ALA A 152 -12.25 -3.47 18.88
CA ALA A 152 -12.08 -3.72 17.44
C ALA A 152 -12.87 -2.73 16.57
N TRP A 153 -14.09 -2.37 16.98
CA TRP A 153 -14.91 -1.37 16.30
C TRP A 153 -14.25 0.01 16.34
N GLY A 154 -13.83 0.49 17.51
CA GLY A 154 -13.18 1.80 17.67
C GLY A 154 -11.85 1.88 16.91
N MET A 155 -11.03 0.82 16.99
CA MET A 155 -9.81 0.69 16.21
C MET A 155 -10.08 0.78 14.70
N SER A 156 -11.08 0.04 14.21
CA SER A 156 -11.44 0.04 12.80
C SER A 156 -11.99 1.40 12.36
N ALA A 157 -12.78 2.06 13.21
CA ALA A 157 -13.29 3.42 12.97
C ALA A 157 -12.14 4.41 12.82
N LEU A 158 -11.16 4.37 13.72
CA LEU A 158 -9.98 5.25 13.67
C LEU A 158 -9.16 5.02 12.38
N TYR A 159 -8.93 3.78 11.97
CA TYR A 159 -8.22 3.49 10.72
C TYR A 159 -9.00 3.93 9.47
N VAL A 160 -10.33 3.74 9.45
CA VAL A 160 -11.17 4.22 8.34
C VAL A 160 -11.18 5.74 8.27
N LEU A 161 -11.36 6.42 9.41
CA LEU A 161 -11.30 7.89 9.48
C LEU A 161 -9.93 8.42 9.05
N PHE A 162 -8.86 7.76 9.48
CA PHE A 162 -7.51 8.07 9.03
C PHE A 162 -7.37 7.95 7.51
N LEU A 163 -7.81 6.85 6.91
CA LEU A 163 -7.74 6.64 5.46
C LEU A 163 -8.56 7.67 4.69
N VAL A 164 -9.77 7.99 5.16
CA VAL A 164 -10.60 9.05 4.56
C VAL A 164 -9.90 10.41 4.67
N GLY A 165 -9.35 10.75 5.84
CA GLY A 165 -8.59 11.98 6.05
C GLY A 165 -7.37 12.08 5.14
N MET A 166 -6.63 10.98 4.96
CA MET A 166 -5.50 10.91 4.04
C MET A 166 -5.93 11.08 2.59
N VAL A 167 -7.05 10.49 2.15
CA VAL A 167 -7.59 10.69 0.80
C VAL A 167 -7.95 12.15 0.56
N ILE A 168 -8.59 12.82 1.53
CA ILE A 168 -8.90 14.25 1.45
C ILE A 168 -7.61 15.08 1.32
N ILE A 169 -6.62 14.83 2.17
CA ILE A 169 -5.33 15.55 2.14
C ILE A 169 -4.58 15.33 0.82
N LEU A 170 -4.53 14.09 0.33
CA LEU A 170 -3.81 13.73 -0.90
C LEU A 170 -4.56 14.13 -2.17
N SER A 171 -5.85 14.47 -2.09
CA SER A 171 -6.62 14.95 -3.24
C SER A 171 -6.13 16.31 -3.76
N ASP A 172 -5.53 17.12 -2.89
CA ASP A 172 -4.80 18.34 -3.25
C ASP A 172 -3.31 18.18 -2.91
N ILE A 173 -2.61 17.43 -3.76
CA ILE A 173 -1.19 17.13 -3.55
C ILE A 173 -0.30 18.37 -3.56
N TYR A 174 -0.76 19.48 -4.17
CA TYR A 174 -0.01 20.73 -4.23
C TYR A 174 0.01 21.42 -2.86
N SER A 175 -1.05 21.31 -2.07
CA SER A 175 -1.09 21.87 -0.70
C SER A 175 0.07 21.36 0.18
N ILE A 176 0.45 20.09 0.02
CA ILE A 176 1.56 19.46 0.75
C ILE A 176 2.92 19.97 0.25
N MET A 177 3.03 20.40 -1.01
CA MET A 177 4.28 20.94 -1.56
C MET A 177 4.60 22.35 -1.03
N TYR A 178 3.59 23.11 -0.64
CA TYR A 178 3.75 24.49 -0.16
C TYR A 178 3.72 24.61 1.37
N GLY A 179 3.51 23.50 2.09
CA GLY A 179 3.54 23.47 3.56
C GLY A 179 2.83 22.25 4.14
N ILE A 180 2.74 22.20 5.47
CA ILE A 180 2.01 21.16 6.20
C ILE A 180 0.52 21.55 6.20
N PRO A 181 -0.38 20.75 5.59
CA PRO A 181 -1.80 21.05 5.63
C PRO A 181 -2.30 21.06 7.09
N PRO A 182 -3.11 22.04 7.51
CA PRO A 182 -3.57 22.14 8.90
C PRO A 182 -4.30 20.89 9.41
N LEU A 183 -4.96 20.15 8.51
CA LEU A 183 -5.66 18.91 8.81
C LEU A 183 -4.71 17.73 9.10
N LEU A 184 -3.49 17.75 8.54
CA LEU A 184 -2.58 16.61 8.56
C LEU A 184 -2.18 16.18 9.98
N PRO A 185 -1.75 17.07 10.89
CA PRO A 185 -1.45 16.67 12.27
C PRO A 185 -2.63 15.97 12.97
N PHE A 186 -3.86 16.46 12.79
CA PHE A 186 -5.04 15.85 13.40
C PHE A 186 -5.31 14.46 12.84
N VAL A 187 -5.16 14.28 11.54
CA VAL A 187 -5.32 12.96 10.88
C VAL A 187 -4.25 11.99 11.37
N LEU A 188 -3.00 12.43 11.58
CA LEU A 188 -1.90 11.59 12.08
C LEU A 188 -2.04 11.17 13.55
N VAL A 189 -2.89 11.82 14.36
CA VAL A 189 -3.20 11.36 15.72
C VAL A 189 -4.04 10.07 15.70
N LEU A 190 -4.96 9.94 14.74
CA LEU A 190 -5.88 8.80 14.63
C LEU A 190 -5.17 7.44 14.61
N PRO A 191 -4.13 7.20 13.77
CA PRO A 191 -3.42 5.92 13.78
C PRO A 191 -2.67 5.66 15.08
N LEU A 192 -2.20 6.69 15.81
CA LEU A 192 -1.53 6.50 17.11
C LEU A 192 -2.52 5.94 18.16
N LEU A 193 -3.74 6.49 18.19
CA LEU A 193 -4.82 5.96 19.04
C LEU A 193 -5.21 4.55 18.62
N ALA A 194 -5.27 4.28 17.31
CA ALA A 194 -5.58 2.96 16.76
C ALA A 194 -4.52 1.90 17.11
N VAL A 195 -3.24 2.27 17.18
CA VAL A 195 -2.15 1.38 17.63
C VAL A 195 -2.37 0.94 19.08
N VAL A 196 -2.75 1.85 19.98
CA VAL A 196 -3.06 1.52 21.37
C VAL A 196 -4.24 0.54 21.45
N LEU A 197 -5.29 0.77 20.67
CA LEU A 197 -6.41 -0.18 20.59
C LEU A 197 -6.04 -1.52 19.97
N THR A 198 -5.08 -1.54 19.03
CA THR A 198 -4.56 -2.77 18.42
C THR A 198 -3.85 -3.64 19.46
N ILE A 199 -3.08 -3.04 20.39
CA ILE A 199 -2.48 -3.75 21.52
C ILE A 199 -3.57 -4.37 22.41
N GLY A 200 -4.64 -3.62 22.70
CA GLY A 200 -5.80 -4.14 23.42
C GLY A 200 -6.48 -5.29 22.67
N ALA A 201 -6.65 -5.18 21.36
CA ALA A 201 -7.24 -6.21 20.51
C ALA A 201 -6.40 -7.51 20.50
N LEU A 202 -5.08 -7.44 20.55
CA LEU A 202 -4.23 -8.63 20.71
C LEU A 202 -4.56 -9.39 22.00
N GLY A 203 -4.63 -8.67 23.13
CA GLY A 203 -5.01 -9.27 24.41
C GLY A 203 -6.41 -9.90 24.36
N PHE A 204 -7.38 -9.20 23.76
CA PHE A 204 -8.73 -9.72 23.59
C PHE A 204 -8.82 -10.89 22.61
N THR A 205 -7.94 -10.99 21.62
CA THR A 205 -7.86 -12.15 20.72
C THR A 205 -7.56 -13.41 21.53
N VAL A 206 -6.53 -13.37 22.37
CA VAL A 206 -6.16 -14.50 23.25
C VAL A 206 -7.32 -14.86 24.19
N LEU A 207 -7.93 -13.85 24.83
CA LEU A 207 -9.06 -14.07 25.74
C LEU A 207 -10.29 -14.61 25.02
N ALA A 208 -10.56 -14.19 23.79
CA ALA A 208 -11.70 -14.65 23.00
C ALA A 208 -11.57 -16.14 22.66
N TRP A 209 -10.37 -16.61 22.34
CA TRP A 209 -10.11 -18.03 22.13
C TRP A 209 -10.18 -18.84 23.44
N LYS A 210 -9.52 -18.36 24.51
CA LYS A 210 -9.50 -19.03 25.82
C LYS A 210 -10.89 -19.17 26.44
N ASN A 211 -11.66 -18.09 26.48
CA ASN A 211 -12.95 -18.02 27.15
C ASN A 211 -14.14 -18.25 26.21
N ARG A 212 -13.88 -18.61 24.93
CA ARG A 212 -14.89 -18.92 23.91
C ARG A 212 -16.01 -17.87 23.81
N TYR A 213 -15.64 -16.58 23.76
CA TYR A 213 -16.59 -15.45 23.78
C TYR A 213 -17.69 -15.52 22.71
N TRP A 214 -17.37 -16.08 21.54
CA TRP A 214 -18.29 -16.22 20.41
C TRP A 214 -18.09 -17.57 19.71
N GLY A 215 -18.92 -17.84 18.71
CA GLY A 215 -18.70 -18.95 17.79
C GLY A 215 -17.35 -18.84 17.08
N VAL A 216 -16.91 -19.94 16.45
CA VAL A 216 -15.62 -20.01 15.73
C VAL A 216 -15.49 -18.88 14.70
N ALA A 217 -16.53 -18.63 13.91
CA ALA A 217 -16.52 -17.55 12.91
C ALA A 217 -16.22 -16.16 13.50
N GLY A 218 -16.82 -15.80 14.64
CA GLY A 218 -16.57 -14.51 15.29
C GLY A 218 -15.16 -14.39 15.86
N ARG A 219 -14.58 -15.48 16.35
CA ARG A 219 -13.20 -15.50 16.84
C ARG A 219 -12.18 -15.41 15.72
N VAL A 220 -12.44 -16.13 14.61
CA VAL A 220 -11.62 -16.05 13.39
C VAL A 220 -11.66 -14.64 12.81
N HIS A 221 -12.85 -14.06 12.65
CA HIS A 221 -13.01 -12.68 12.15
C HIS A 221 -12.26 -11.67 13.02
N TYR A 222 -12.42 -11.73 14.34
CA TYR A 222 -11.68 -10.86 15.27
C TYR A 222 -10.17 -10.99 15.16
N THR A 223 -9.68 -12.24 15.02
CA THR A 223 -8.26 -12.53 14.83
C THR A 223 -7.75 -11.92 13.52
N LEU A 224 -8.48 -12.10 12.42
CA LEU A 224 -8.12 -11.55 11.11
C LEU A 224 -8.07 -10.02 11.13
N VAL A 225 -9.07 -9.36 11.72
CA VAL A 225 -9.09 -7.89 11.87
C VAL A 225 -7.86 -7.42 12.68
N THR A 226 -7.48 -8.15 13.72
CA THR A 226 -6.29 -7.83 14.54
C THR A 226 -5.00 -8.03 13.74
N LEU A 227 -4.86 -9.14 13.00
CA LEU A 227 -3.68 -9.41 12.17
C LEU A 227 -3.51 -8.36 11.05
N VAL A 228 -4.62 -8.01 10.39
CA VAL A 228 -4.66 -6.96 9.37
C VAL A 228 -4.25 -5.61 9.96
N SER A 229 -4.68 -5.31 11.19
CA SER A 229 -4.26 -4.09 11.90
C SER A 229 -2.75 -4.05 12.13
N LEU A 230 -2.11 -5.17 12.48
CA LEU A 230 -0.66 -5.24 12.61
C LEU A 230 0.06 -5.00 11.28
N ALA A 231 -0.41 -5.62 10.20
CA ALA A 231 0.14 -5.38 8.87
C ALA A 231 -0.03 -3.91 8.43
N PHE A 232 -1.16 -3.31 8.78
CA PHE A 232 -1.42 -1.89 8.54
C PHE A 232 -0.51 -0.98 9.37
N ILE A 233 -0.22 -1.31 10.63
CA ILE A 233 0.78 -0.58 11.44
C ILE A 233 2.16 -0.63 10.79
N TRP A 234 2.58 -1.80 10.28
CA TRP A 234 3.83 -1.90 9.52
C TRP A 234 3.82 -0.97 8.30
N PHE A 235 2.71 -0.93 7.55
CA PHE A 235 2.55 0.00 6.43
C PHE A 235 2.70 1.46 6.86
N LEU A 236 2.04 1.86 7.95
CA LEU A 236 2.13 3.23 8.47
C LEU A 236 3.57 3.59 8.86
N ASN A 237 4.29 2.67 9.51
CA ASN A 237 5.68 2.87 9.87
C ASN A 237 6.60 2.94 8.63
N TYR A 238 6.41 2.04 7.66
CA TYR A 238 7.17 2.00 6.42
C TYR A 238 7.06 3.31 5.63
N TRP A 239 5.88 3.94 5.63
CA TRP A 239 5.62 5.21 4.95
C TRP A 239 5.78 6.45 5.84
N ASN A 240 6.39 6.34 7.03
CA ASN A 240 6.64 7.46 7.94
C ASN A 240 5.37 8.17 8.44
N LEU A 241 4.24 7.47 8.48
CA LEU A 241 2.94 7.99 8.92
C LEU A 241 2.73 7.88 10.44
N LEU A 242 3.68 7.29 11.15
CA LEU A 242 3.71 7.28 12.62
C LEU A 242 4.75 8.27 13.14
N GLY A 243 4.35 9.10 14.10
CA GLY A 243 5.28 9.96 14.84
C GLY A 243 5.62 11.30 14.18
N PHE A 244 4.69 11.89 13.40
CA PHE A 244 4.79 13.26 12.89
C PHE A 244 6.11 13.58 12.15
N ARG A 245 6.54 12.68 11.27
CA ARG A 245 7.75 12.84 10.46
C ARG A 245 7.46 13.80 9.30
N PHE A 246 7.54 15.10 9.56
CA PHE A 246 7.42 16.17 8.57
C PHE A 246 8.75 16.45 7.88
#